data_AF-A0A4Y2LAT9-F1
#
_entry.id   AF-A0A4Y2LAT9-F1
#
_cell.length_a   1.000
_cell.length_b   1.000
_cell.length_c   1.000
_cell.angle_alpha   90.00
_cell.angle_beta   90.00
_cell.angle_gamma   90.00
#
_symmetry.space_group_name_H-M   'P 1'
#
loop_
_entity.id
_entity.type
_entity.pdbx_description
1 polymer ?
#
loop_
_entity_poly.entity_id
_entity_poly.type
_entity_poly.pdbx_seq_one_letter_code
_entity_poly.pdbx_strand_id
1 'polypeptide(L)'
;MSVPPTSFADIFNSGSWEGQHSFTDRTLQANDGTTFRIHRIVLTQRSRFFRALFDFNLNQETTVIPNIDSKILEFILVYIYTGTIALDEKKCMRHDDCFRLSTTG
;
A
#
# COMPACT_ATOMS: atom_id res chain seq x y z
N MET A 1 11.68 0.48 -19.11
CA MET A 1 11.18 -0.17 -17.89
C MET A 1 11.41 0.78 -16.73
N SER A 2 10.36 1.23 -16.04
CA SER A 2 10.49 2.09 -14.86
C SER A 2 11.01 1.26 -13.69
N VAL A 3 11.96 1.80 -12.94
CA VAL A 3 12.41 1.19 -11.69
C VAL A 3 11.24 1.10 -10.70
N PRO A 4 11.06 -0.02 -9.97
CA PRO A 4 10.06 -0.09 -8.92
C PRO A 4 10.33 1.00 -7.87
N PRO A 5 9.29 1.68 -7.36
CA PRO A 5 9.49 2.68 -6.31
C PRO A 5 10.04 2.00 -5.06
N THR A 6 11.03 2.66 -4.46
CA THR A 6 11.76 2.18 -3.28
C THR A 6 11.13 2.65 -1.97
N SER A 7 10.38 3.75 -1.99
CA SER A 7 9.60 4.27 -0.87
C SER A 7 8.17 4.62 -1.29
N PHE A 8 7.26 4.77 -0.33
CA PHE A 8 5.89 5.19 -0.62
C PHE A 8 5.83 6.63 -1.14
N ALA A 9 6.73 7.50 -0.68
CA ALA A 9 6.81 8.87 -1.16
C ALA A 9 7.15 8.95 -2.66
N ASP A 10 7.99 8.05 -3.17
CA ASP A 10 8.41 8.01 -4.57
C ASP A 10 7.26 7.74 -5.54
N ILE A 11 6.19 7.09 -5.06
CA ILE A 11 5.01 6.76 -5.86
C ILE A 11 4.42 8.05 -6.43
N PHE A 12 4.33 9.12 -5.64
CA PHE A 12 3.68 10.37 -6.06
C PHE A 12 4.56 11.30 -6.90
N ASN A 13 5.82 10.93 -7.11
CA ASN A 13 6.78 11.70 -7.89
C ASN A 13 7.00 11.10 -9.29
N SER A 14 6.29 10.03 -9.66
CA SER A 14 6.53 9.35 -10.94
C SER A 14 5.33 8.56 -11.46
N GLY A 15 5.34 8.28 -12.78
CA GLY A 15 4.37 7.39 -13.42
C GLY A 15 2.93 7.90 -13.34
N SER A 16 1.97 6.98 -13.23
CA SER A 16 0.53 7.30 -13.20
C SER A 16 0.08 8.01 -11.90
N TRP A 17 0.95 8.08 -10.90
CA TRP A 17 0.64 8.66 -9.58
C TRP A 17 1.27 10.05 -9.39
N GLU A 18 2.01 10.56 -10.38
CA GLU A 18 2.64 11.88 -10.30
C GLU A 18 1.60 12.98 -10.01
N GLY A 19 1.86 13.79 -8.97
CA GLY A 19 0.98 14.86 -8.52
C GLY A 19 -0.30 14.43 -7.80
N GLN A 20 -0.56 13.11 -7.69
CA GLN A 20 -1.79 12.60 -7.09
C GLN A 20 -1.83 12.73 -5.55
N HIS A 21 -0.71 13.04 -4.89
CA HIS A 21 -0.68 13.27 -3.43
C HIS A 21 -1.74 14.27 -2.95
N SER A 22 -2.10 15.24 -3.79
CA SER A 22 -3.14 16.25 -3.52
C SER A 22 -4.56 15.68 -3.33
N PHE A 23 -4.83 14.48 -3.83
CA PHE A 23 -6.16 13.83 -3.76
C PHE A 23 -6.27 12.81 -2.62
N THR A 24 -5.28 12.74 -1.74
CA THR A 24 -5.33 11.90 -0.53
C THR A 24 -6.39 12.40 0.44
N ASP A 25 -7.22 11.49 0.94
CA ASP A 25 -8.45 11.77 1.72
C ASP A 25 -8.45 11.12 3.11
N ARG A 26 -7.43 10.32 3.43
CA ARG A 26 -7.24 9.68 4.74
C ARG A 26 -5.77 9.64 5.11
N THR A 27 -5.51 9.54 6.41
CA THR A 27 -4.19 9.35 6.98
C THR A 27 -4.13 8.03 7.74
N LEU A 28 -3.11 7.21 7.47
CA LEU A 28 -2.79 6.05 8.30
C LEU A 28 -1.62 6.39 9.21
N GLN A 29 -1.67 5.92 10.46
CA GLN A 29 -0.58 6.09 11.42
C GLN A 29 -0.07 4.72 11.88
N ALA A 30 1.24 4.52 11.85
CA ALA A 30 1.92 3.34 12.37
C ALA A 30 2.15 3.43 13.89
N ASN A 31 2.60 2.34 14.51
CA ASN A 31 2.83 2.28 15.95
C ASN A 31 3.89 3.28 16.45
N ASP A 32 4.87 3.60 15.62
CA ASP A 32 5.94 4.56 15.93
C ASP A 32 5.50 6.02 15.76
N GLY A 33 4.23 6.26 15.40
CA GLY A 33 3.67 7.59 15.16
C GLY A 33 3.88 8.12 13.73
N THR A 34 4.60 7.40 12.87
CA THR A 34 4.79 7.79 11.47
C THR A 34 3.45 7.77 10.73
N THR A 35 3.20 8.77 9.89
CA THR A 35 1.93 8.93 9.17
C THR A 35 2.08 8.87 7.65
N PHE A 36 1.06 8.35 6.98
CA PHE A 36 0.99 8.21 5.53
C PHE A 36 -0.35 8.73 5.03
N ARG A 37 -0.32 9.74 4.15
CA ARG A 37 -1.51 10.20 3.44
C ARG A 37 -1.83 9.25 2.30
N ILE A 38 -3.08 8.78 2.24
CA ILE A 38 -3.52 7.75 1.29
C ILE A 38 -4.84 8.12 0.62
N HIS A 39 -5.13 7.43 -0.48
CA HIS A 39 -6.41 7.42 -1.17
C HIS A 39 -7.23 6.22 -0.69
N ARG A 40 -8.28 6.46 0.10
CA ARG A 40 -9.16 5.42 0.65
C ARG A 40 -9.65 4.47 -0.43
N ILE A 41 -10.07 5.01 -1.58
CA ILE A 41 -10.62 4.22 -2.67
C ILE A 41 -9.64 3.18 -3.21
N VAL A 42 -8.34 3.52 -3.27
CA VAL A 42 -7.29 2.63 -3.76
C VAL A 42 -7.11 1.45 -2.80
N LEU A 43 -7.01 1.73 -1.49
CA LEU A 43 -6.83 0.70 -0.48
C LEU A 43 -8.05 -0.23 -0.37
N THR A 44 -9.26 0.31 -0.40
CA THR A 44 -10.51 -0.48 -0.29
C THR A 44 -10.81 -1.35 -1.52
N GLN A 45 -10.32 -0.95 -2.70
CA GLN A 45 -10.38 -1.76 -3.92
C GLN A 45 -9.42 -2.95 -3.85
N ARG A 46 -8.24 -2.76 -3.26
CA ARG A 46 -7.15 -3.74 -3.26
C ARG A 46 -7.10 -4.64 -2.02
N SER A 47 -7.83 -4.28 -0.95
CA SER A 47 -7.81 -5.02 0.31
C SER A 47 -9.16 -5.00 1.03
N ARG A 48 -9.68 -6.19 1.35
CA ARG A 48 -10.89 -6.36 2.17
C ARG A 48 -10.69 -5.86 3.60
N PHE A 49 -9.47 -5.94 4.13
CA PHE A 49 -9.13 -5.40 5.45
C PHE A 49 -9.35 -3.89 5.48
N PHE A 50 -8.77 -3.16 4.52
CA PHE A 50 -8.94 -1.70 4.46
C PHE A 50 -10.39 -1.31 4.12
N ARG A 51 -11.10 -2.10 3.32
CA ARG A 51 -12.54 -1.90 3.11
C ARG A 51 -13.31 -1.93 4.43
N ALA A 52 -13.19 -3.02 5.19
CA ALA A 52 -13.83 -3.13 6.49
C ALA A 52 -13.39 -2.00 7.44
N LEU A 53 -12.08 -1.73 7.53
CA LEU A 53 -11.53 -0.69 8.40
C LEU A 53 -12.17 0.68 8.14
N PHE A 54 -12.30 1.09 6.88
CA PHE A 54 -12.85 2.40 6.55
C PHE A 54 -14.37 2.44 6.55
N ASP A 55 -15.06 1.31 6.45
CA ASP A 55 -16.52 1.25 6.59
C ASP A 55 -16.97 1.49 8.03
N PHE A 56 -16.17 1.11 9.02
CA PHE A 56 -16.43 1.40 10.44
C PHE A 56 -15.94 2.80 10.88
N ASN A 57 -14.97 3.38 10.16
CA ASN A 57 -14.29 4.62 10.55
C ASN A 57 -14.56 5.77 9.57
N LEU A 58 -15.82 5.98 9.19
CA LEU A 58 -16.20 6.93 8.13
C LEU A 58 -15.83 8.39 8.46
N ASN A 59 -15.87 8.79 9.73
CA ASN A 59 -15.67 10.19 10.15
C ASN A 59 -14.25 10.47 10.66
N GLN A 60 -13.39 9.46 10.72
CA GLN A 60 -12.01 9.63 11.21
C GLN A 60 -11.09 10.01 10.04
N GLU A 61 -10.40 11.13 10.17
CA GLU A 61 -9.37 11.55 9.20
C GLU A 61 -8.12 10.67 9.31
N THR A 62 -7.67 10.43 10.54
CA THR A 62 -6.51 9.60 10.85
C THR A 62 -6.95 8.28 11.47
N THR A 63 -6.45 7.17 10.93
CA THR A 63 -6.66 5.81 11.45
C THR A 63 -5.33 5.22 11.89
N VAL A 64 -5.24 4.82 13.15
CA VAL A 64 -4.07 4.12 13.68
C VAL A 64 -4.15 2.65 13.29
N ILE A 65 -3.09 2.12 12.68
CA ILE A 65 -2.94 0.69 12.43
C ILE A 65 -2.12 0.11 13.59
N PRO A 66 -2.74 -0.60 14.55
CA PRO A 66 -2.02 -1.11 15.70
C PRO A 66 -1.09 -2.25 15.29
N ASN A 67 0.01 -2.40 16.02
CA ASN A 67 0.97 -3.50 15.90
C ASN A 67 1.69 -3.58 14.55
N ILE A 68 1.80 -2.47 13.83
CA ILE A 68 2.60 -2.37 12.61
C ILE A 68 3.65 -1.27 12.71
N ASP A 69 4.88 -1.63 12.35
CA ASP A 69 5.97 -0.67 12.18
C ASP A 69 5.79 0.13 10.87
N SER A 70 6.28 1.37 10.83
CA SER A 70 6.15 2.26 9.68
C SER A 70 6.76 1.68 8.41
N LYS A 71 7.88 0.96 8.51
CA LYS A 71 8.53 0.32 7.35
C LYS A 71 7.67 -0.79 6.75
N ILE A 72 7.01 -1.59 7.60
CA ILE A 72 6.11 -2.65 7.15
C ILE A 72 4.86 -2.04 6.50
N LEU A 73 4.30 -1.00 7.12
CA LEU A 73 3.15 -0.29 6.56
C LEU A 73 3.49 0.34 5.20
N GLU A 74 4.68 0.94 5.07
CA GLU A 74 5.18 1.48 3.81
C GLU A 74 5.23 0.41 2.72
N PHE A 75 5.80 -0.76 2.99
CA PHE A 75 5.84 -1.88 2.04
C PHE A 75 4.45 -2.33 1.59
N ILE A 76 3.48 -2.40 2.52
CA ILE A 76 2.09 -2.73 2.20
C ILE A 76 1.49 -1.67 1.27
N LEU A 77 1.74 -0.38 1.55
CA LEU A 77 1.23 0.71 0.73
C LEU A 77 1.86 0.71 -0.66
N VAL A 78 3.18 0.52 -0.77
CA VAL A 78 3.85 0.35 -2.07
C VAL A 78 3.18 -0.76 -2.87
N TYR A 79 3.02 -1.94 -2.29
CA TYR A 79 2.36 -3.07 -2.94
C TYR A 79 0.92 -2.75 -3.38
N ILE A 80 0.14 -2.05 -2.56
CA ILE A 80 -1.25 -1.70 -2.89
C ILE A 80 -1.31 -0.79 -4.12
N TYR A 81 -0.43 0.20 -4.22
CA TYR A 81 -0.45 1.21 -5.28
C TYR A 81 0.20 0.76 -6.58
N THR A 82 1.21 -0.10 -6.51
CA THR A 82 2.01 -0.52 -7.68
C THR A 82 1.71 -1.94 -8.12
N GLY A 83 1.14 -2.77 -7.23
CA GLY A 83 1.01 -4.21 -7.42
C GLY A 83 2.33 -4.99 -7.30
N THR A 84 3.43 -4.34 -6.93
CA THR A 84 4.77 -4.93 -6.84
C THR A 84 5.42 -4.58 -5.50
N ILE A 85 6.22 -5.50 -4.97
CA ILE A 85 7.03 -5.26 -3.79
C ILE A 85 8.43 -5.82 -4.05
N ALA A 86 9.44 -4.99 -3.81
CA ALA A 86 10.83 -5.41 -3.81
C ALA A 86 11.26 -5.62 -2.35
N LEU A 87 11.25 -6.88 -1.92
CA LEU A 87 11.92 -7.30 -0.69
C LEU A 87 13.35 -7.64 -1.08
N ASP A 88 14.32 -6.99 -0.44
CA ASP A 88 15.72 -7.13 -0.78
C ASP A 88 16.16 -8.62 -0.82
N GLU A 89 16.81 -8.95 -1.94
CA GLU A 89 17.49 -10.21 -2.33
C GLU A 89 16.82 -11.57 -2.02
N LYS A 90 15.56 -11.77 -2.46
CA LYS A 90 15.16 -12.94 -3.27
C LYS A 90 13.66 -12.91 -3.59
N LYS A 91 13.38 -12.77 -4.89
CA LYS A 91 12.09 -12.99 -5.58
C LYS A 91 11.06 -11.86 -5.43
N CYS A 92 11.05 -10.94 -6.40
CA CYS A 92 9.88 -10.12 -6.69
C CYS A 92 8.70 -11.04 -7.01
N MET A 93 7.72 -11.15 -6.12
CA MET A 93 6.49 -11.89 -6.39
C MET A 93 5.50 -10.96 -7.11
N ARG A 94 5.21 -11.26 -8.38
CA ARG A 94 4.11 -10.62 -9.11
C ARG A 94 2.80 -11.34 -8.79
N HIS A 95 1.69 -10.61 -8.84
CA HIS A 95 0.35 -11.19 -8.67
C HIS A 95 0.09 -12.37 -9.64
N ASP A 96 0.63 -12.29 -10.86
CA ASP A 96 0.48 -13.33 -11.90
C ASP A 96 1.26 -14.62 -11.60
N ASP A 97 2.28 -14.55 -10.74
CA ASP A 97 3.08 -15.73 -10.35
C ASP A 97 2.38 -16.57 -9.27
N CYS A 98 1.29 -16.06 -8.67
CA CYS A 98 0.54 -16.73 -7.61
C CYS A 98 -0.43 -17.80 -8.14
N PHE A 99 -0.89 -17.70 -9.40
CA PHE A 99 -1.87 -18.64 -9.97
C PHE A 99 -1.24 -19.90 -10.61
N ARG A 100 0.09 -19.99 -10.67
CA ARG A 100 0.79 -21.13 -11.30
C ARG A 100 1.26 -22.23 -10.34
N LEU A 101 0.97 -22.13 -9.05
CA LEU A 101 1.40 -23.13 -8.06
C LEU A 101 0.29 -24.10 -7.60
N SER A 102 -0.88 -24.14 -8.26
CA SER A 102 -1.97 -25.08 -7.92
C SER A 102 -2.24 -26.18 -8.95
N THR A 103 -1.35 -26.40 -9.92
CA THR A 103 -1.45 -27.56 -10.83
C THR A 103 -0.09 -28.20 -11.11
N THR A 104 0.47 -28.86 -10.11
CA THR A 104 1.29 -30.08 -10.27
C THR A 104 1.56 -30.65 -8.88
N GLY A 105 1.01 -31.83 -8.62
CA GLY A 105 1.13 -32.58 -7.37
C GLY A 105 -0.18 -33.26 -7.04
#